data_AF-G0TV01-F1
#
_entry.id   AF-G0TV01-F1
#
_cell.length_a   1.000
_cell.length_b   1.000
_cell.length_c   1.000
_cell.angle_alpha   90.00
_cell.angle_beta   90.00
_cell.angle_gamma   90.00
#
_symmetry.space_group_name_H-M   'P 1'
#
loop_
_entity.id
_entity.type
_entity.pdbx_description
1 polymer ?
#
loop_
_entity_poly.entity_id
_entity_poly.type
_entity_poly.pdbx_seq_one_letter_code
_entity_poly.pdbx_strand_id
1 'polypeptide(L)'
;MQADSDEEAAVACSASILQTAPQNVASVISNSSITRFTQLSHELNKLLEFEATVPDVITFRVDGKLFSVHRSTLLKDPQSVLFVMVERHFRSRNAGDIVDIPGKDANLFGMLLKVLRGYKNPVPEVYREACETEALFYGLTRSWGLQYPLASMGPFRPLSLGDRLFSDVVCATASPYYATGIHCITFQIERCENMALGVMACGTRLPEAESVRYCEGLALYWSDGHLTRNFGVHTTEVTGCSFRVGKKVRVELNCRERMVKWFLSHEKYVSVTHIPPNTSFAFVAVMVKSSEVKIVKS
;
A
#
# COMPACT_ATOMS: atom_id res chain seq x y z
N MET A 1 -34.74 62.80 1.16
CA MET A 1 -35.12 61.47 1.66
C MET A 1 -35.01 60.50 0.50
N GLN A 2 -34.12 59.52 0.63
CA GLN A 2 -34.07 58.31 -0.20
C GLN A 2 -35.35 57.48 -0.02
N ALA A 3 -35.77 56.79 -1.07
CA ALA A 3 -35.96 55.33 -1.09
C ALA A 3 -36.54 54.87 -2.45
N ASP A 4 -35.88 53.85 -3.01
CA ASP A 4 -36.33 52.97 -4.10
C ASP A 4 -37.48 52.04 -3.66
N SER A 5 -38.27 51.58 -4.63
CA SER A 5 -38.71 50.17 -4.84
C SER A 5 -39.58 50.12 -6.10
N ASP A 6 -39.15 49.40 -7.14
CA ASP A 6 -39.66 48.09 -7.59
C ASP A 6 -40.93 48.19 -8.44
N GLU A 7 -40.88 47.73 -9.71
CA GLU A 7 -41.90 46.83 -10.29
C GLU A 7 -41.48 46.30 -11.69
N GLU A 8 -41.12 45.03 -11.68
CA GLU A 8 -41.36 43.95 -12.65
C GLU A 8 -42.19 44.25 -13.92
N ALA A 9 -41.62 43.93 -15.09
CA ALA A 9 -42.41 43.55 -16.27
C ALA A 9 -41.62 42.59 -17.17
N ALA A 10 -42.15 41.38 -17.27
CA ALA A 10 -41.66 40.30 -18.12
C ALA A 10 -41.91 40.56 -19.62
N VAL A 11 -40.97 40.14 -20.46
CA VAL A 11 -41.25 39.77 -21.86
C VAL A 11 -40.56 38.45 -22.16
N ALA A 12 -41.38 37.43 -22.40
CA ALA A 12 -40.99 36.15 -22.94
C ALA A 12 -40.75 36.27 -24.46
N CYS A 13 -39.72 35.61 -24.99
CA CYS A 13 -39.66 35.13 -26.37
C CYS A 13 -38.63 33.99 -26.53
N SER A 14 -39.17 32.80 -26.77
CA SER A 14 -38.79 31.86 -27.85
C SER A 14 -37.41 31.19 -27.84
N ALA A 15 -37.45 29.87 -27.65
CA ALA A 15 -36.39 28.92 -27.89
C ALA A 15 -36.03 28.77 -29.39
N SER A 16 -34.74 28.58 -29.69
CA SER A 16 -34.22 27.49 -30.54
C SER A 16 -32.68 27.43 -30.56
N ILE A 17 -32.15 26.38 -29.91
CA ILE A 17 -31.06 25.46 -30.29
C ILE A 17 -29.74 26.07 -30.78
N LEU A 18 -28.68 25.91 -29.98
CA LEU A 18 -27.38 25.39 -30.43
C LEU A 18 -26.75 24.58 -29.29
N GLN A 19 -26.59 23.28 -29.55
CA GLN A 19 -25.83 22.34 -28.74
C GLN A 19 -24.38 22.78 -28.61
N THR A 20 -23.82 22.77 -27.40
CA THR A 20 -22.38 22.62 -27.22
C THR A 20 -22.14 21.73 -26.00
N ALA A 21 -21.58 20.56 -26.26
CA ALA A 21 -21.19 19.56 -25.29
C ALA A 21 -20.05 20.07 -24.39
N PRO A 22 -19.93 19.58 -23.14
CA PRO A 22 -18.81 19.89 -22.27
C PRO A 22 -17.52 19.29 -22.84
N GLN A 23 -16.50 20.12 -23.04
CA GLN A 23 -15.19 19.71 -23.52
C GLN A 23 -14.46 18.89 -22.45
N ASN A 24 -14.09 17.67 -22.84
CA ASN A 24 -13.17 16.79 -22.13
C ASN A 24 -11.77 17.44 -22.05
N VAL A 25 -11.25 17.62 -20.84
CA VAL A 25 -9.83 17.93 -20.61
C VAL A 25 -9.04 16.62 -20.74
N ALA A 26 -8.79 16.18 -21.97
CA ALA A 26 -7.84 15.12 -22.24
C ALA A 26 -6.43 15.70 -22.21
N SER A 27 -5.62 15.24 -21.26
CA SER A 27 -4.20 15.55 -21.13
C SER A 27 -3.46 15.29 -22.45
N VAL A 28 -2.83 16.32 -23.00
CA VAL A 28 -1.95 16.23 -24.17
C VAL A 28 -0.64 15.55 -23.74
N ILE A 29 -0.64 14.21 -23.76
CA ILE A 29 0.61 13.45 -23.84
C ILE A 29 1.02 13.49 -25.31
N SER A 30 2.14 14.13 -25.63
CA SER A 30 2.61 14.24 -27.01
C SER A 30 2.85 12.86 -27.63
N ASN A 31 2.36 12.65 -28.86
CA ASN A 31 2.50 11.38 -29.60
C ASN A 31 3.97 10.91 -29.73
N SER A 32 4.94 11.84 -29.63
CA SER A 32 6.38 11.56 -29.64
C SER A 32 6.89 10.92 -28.34
N SER A 33 6.25 11.21 -27.20
CA SER A 33 6.58 10.59 -25.91
C SER A 33 6.05 9.16 -25.84
N ILE A 34 4.85 8.94 -26.38
CA ILE A 34 4.22 7.61 -26.47
C ILE A 34 5.06 6.69 -27.37
N THR A 35 5.51 7.17 -28.53
CA THR A 35 6.35 6.38 -29.45
C THR A 35 7.74 6.05 -28.90
N ARG A 36 8.35 6.96 -28.12
CA ARG A 36 9.60 6.65 -27.41
C ARG A 36 9.40 5.64 -26.30
N PHE A 37 8.30 5.72 -25.56
CA PHE A 37 7.98 4.79 -24.49
C PHE A 37 7.71 3.38 -25.04
N THR A 38 7.02 3.27 -26.19
CA THR A 38 6.78 1.98 -26.84
C THR A 38 8.05 1.40 -27.45
N GLN A 39 8.93 2.22 -28.04
CA GLN A 39 10.25 1.76 -28.52
C GLN A 39 11.16 1.30 -27.37
N LEU A 40 11.24 2.07 -26.28
CA LEU A 40 11.99 1.67 -25.09
C LEU A 40 11.43 0.38 -24.50
N SER A 41 10.10 0.26 -24.37
CA SER A 41 9.47 -0.96 -23.88
C SER A 41 9.74 -2.15 -24.80
N HIS A 42 9.76 -1.94 -26.12
CA HIS A 42 10.07 -2.98 -27.10
C HIS A 42 11.53 -3.44 -27.02
N GLU A 43 12.49 -2.53 -26.87
CA GLU A 43 13.90 -2.86 -26.71
C GLU A 43 14.20 -3.44 -25.32
N LEU A 44 13.52 -3.00 -24.26
CA LEU A 44 13.57 -3.64 -22.95
C LEU A 44 13.04 -5.07 -23.05
N ASN A 45 11.89 -5.28 -23.69
CA ASN A 45 11.33 -6.63 -23.87
C ASN A 45 12.28 -7.57 -24.63
N LYS A 46 13.04 -7.08 -25.63
CA LYS A 46 14.08 -7.88 -26.29
C LYS A 46 15.24 -8.25 -25.38
N LEU A 47 15.61 -7.40 -24.42
CA LEU A 47 16.65 -7.70 -23.42
C LEU A 47 16.14 -8.59 -22.28
N LEU A 48 14.82 -8.75 -22.14
CA LEU A 48 14.18 -9.56 -21.12
C LEU A 48 13.82 -10.97 -21.59
N GLU A 49 14.09 -11.33 -22.86
CA GLU A 49 13.81 -12.66 -23.39
C GLU A 49 15.04 -13.58 -23.32
N PHE A 50 14.81 -14.86 -23.03
CA PHE A 50 15.87 -15.86 -23.11
C PHE A 50 16.24 -16.13 -24.57
N GLU A 51 17.54 -16.33 -24.85
CA GLU A 51 18.00 -16.82 -26.16
C GLU A 51 17.33 -18.15 -26.52
N ALA A 52 17.19 -18.43 -27.83
CA ALA A 52 16.58 -19.66 -28.34
C ALA A 52 17.31 -20.95 -27.91
N THR A 53 18.52 -20.83 -27.37
CA THR A 53 19.33 -21.91 -26.79
C THR A 53 18.81 -22.41 -25.44
N VAL A 54 17.98 -21.62 -24.75
CA VAL A 54 17.44 -21.98 -23.44
C VAL A 54 16.16 -22.82 -23.61
N PRO A 55 16.09 -24.02 -23.02
CA PRO A 55 14.90 -24.87 -23.11
C PRO A 55 13.70 -24.26 -22.37
N ASP A 56 12.49 -24.68 -22.75
CA ASP A 56 11.26 -24.16 -22.12
C ASP A 56 11.14 -24.57 -20.64
N VAL A 57 11.60 -25.78 -20.31
CA VAL A 57 11.69 -26.28 -18.94
C VAL A 57 13.16 -26.37 -18.56
N ILE A 58 13.52 -25.71 -17.47
CA ILE A 58 14.86 -25.68 -16.91
C ILE A 58 14.86 -26.50 -15.63
N THR A 59 15.89 -27.31 -15.44
CA THR A 59 16.06 -28.10 -14.22
C THR A 59 17.24 -27.60 -13.41
N PHE A 60 16.98 -27.22 -12.17
CA PHE A 60 18.00 -26.84 -11.18
C PHE A 60 18.29 -28.01 -10.26
N ARG A 61 19.56 -28.18 -9.88
CA ARG A 61 19.96 -29.07 -8.79
C ARG A 61 20.41 -28.23 -7.59
N VAL A 62 19.74 -28.41 -6.46
CA VAL A 62 20.01 -27.70 -5.20
C VAL A 62 20.08 -28.74 -4.09
N ASP A 63 21.22 -28.83 -3.40
CA ASP A 63 21.46 -29.82 -2.34
C ASP A 63 21.06 -31.26 -2.73
N GLY A 64 21.45 -31.66 -3.95
CA GLY A 64 21.13 -32.97 -4.53
C GLY A 64 19.68 -33.16 -4.98
N LYS A 65 18.75 -32.24 -4.68
CA LYS A 65 17.36 -32.30 -5.15
C LYS A 65 17.19 -31.59 -6.49
N LEU A 66 16.35 -32.14 -7.36
CA LEU A 66 16.04 -31.58 -8.66
C LEU A 66 14.75 -30.75 -8.62
N PHE A 67 14.77 -29.58 -9.24
CA PHE A 67 13.64 -28.67 -9.35
C PHE A 67 13.46 -28.24 -10.80
N SER A 68 12.32 -28.58 -11.40
CA SER A 68 12.00 -28.15 -12.75
C SER A 68 11.06 -26.93 -12.74
N VAL A 69 11.34 -25.98 -13.62
CA VAL A 69 10.58 -24.74 -13.73
C VAL A 69 10.53 -24.27 -15.18
N HIS A 70 9.39 -23.71 -15.59
CA HIS A 70 9.30 -23.08 -16.91
C HIS A 70 10.12 -21.80 -16.96
N ARG A 71 10.80 -21.54 -18.07
CA ARG A 71 11.55 -20.30 -18.30
C ARG A 71 10.67 -19.06 -18.09
N SER A 72 9.38 -19.13 -18.41
CA SER A 72 8.38 -18.09 -18.16
C SER A 72 8.23 -17.67 -16.69
N THR A 73 8.55 -18.56 -15.76
CA THR A 73 8.55 -18.26 -14.32
C THR A 73 9.75 -17.41 -13.92
N LEU A 74 10.90 -17.64 -14.55
CA LEU A 74 12.13 -16.86 -14.31
C LEU A 74 12.05 -15.46 -14.95
N LEU A 75 11.31 -15.32 -16.05
CA LEU A 75 11.02 -14.04 -16.71
C LEU A 75 10.28 -13.04 -15.81
N LYS A 76 9.69 -13.49 -14.69
CA LYS A 76 9.06 -12.58 -13.73
C LYS A 76 10.07 -11.68 -13.02
N ASP A 77 11.31 -12.16 -12.83
CA ASP A 77 12.42 -11.39 -12.28
C ASP A 77 13.66 -11.60 -13.15
N PRO A 78 13.77 -10.89 -14.28
CA PRO A 78 14.89 -11.06 -15.21
C PRO A 78 16.22 -10.53 -14.66
N GLN A 79 16.17 -9.68 -13.63
CA GLN A 79 17.36 -9.26 -12.87
C GLN A 79 17.83 -10.30 -11.83
N SER A 80 17.12 -11.43 -11.70
CA SER A 80 17.46 -12.44 -10.71
C SER A 80 18.75 -13.19 -11.07
N VAL A 81 19.45 -13.64 -10.03
CA VAL A 81 20.60 -14.54 -10.19
C VAL A 81 20.20 -15.81 -10.93
N LEU A 82 18.97 -16.29 -10.73
CA LEU A 82 18.46 -17.47 -11.43
C LEU A 82 18.35 -17.26 -12.95
N PHE A 83 17.87 -16.10 -13.38
CA PHE A 83 17.83 -15.75 -14.80
C PHE A 83 19.24 -15.74 -15.40
N VAL A 84 20.17 -15.04 -14.75
CA VAL A 84 21.57 -14.91 -15.22
C VAL A 84 22.29 -16.26 -15.24
N MET A 85 22.07 -17.12 -14.23
CA MET A 85 22.67 -18.46 -14.18
C MET A 85 22.21 -19.31 -15.36
N VAL A 86 20.91 -19.29 -15.68
CA VAL A 86 20.34 -20.04 -16.81
C VAL A 86 20.90 -19.53 -18.13
N GLU A 87 20.88 -18.21 -18.34
CA GLU A 87 21.38 -17.59 -19.56
C GLU A 87 22.86 -17.93 -19.79
N ARG A 88 23.69 -17.82 -18.74
CA ARG A 88 25.12 -18.14 -18.82
C ARG A 88 25.36 -19.64 -19.05
N HIS A 89 24.57 -20.50 -18.43
CA HIS A 89 24.71 -21.95 -18.57
C HIS A 89 24.45 -22.37 -20.01
N PHE A 90 23.27 -22.06 -20.57
CA PHE A 90 22.90 -22.49 -21.91
C PHE A 90 23.60 -21.74 -23.06
N ARG A 91 24.28 -20.62 -22.78
CA ARG A 91 25.19 -19.96 -23.73
C ARG A 91 26.47 -20.77 -23.95
N SER A 92 26.86 -21.64 -23.02
CA SER A 92 28.01 -22.53 -23.17
C SER A 92 27.65 -23.73 -24.04
N ARG A 93 28.39 -23.95 -25.13
CA ARG A 93 28.17 -25.06 -26.10
C ARG A 93 28.23 -26.48 -25.50
N ASN A 94 28.75 -26.64 -24.28
CA ASN A 94 28.91 -27.92 -23.59
C ASN A 94 28.10 -28.01 -22.30
N ALA A 95 27.10 -27.15 -22.13
CA ALA A 95 26.26 -27.18 -20.94
C ALA A 95 25.38 -28.43 -20.92
N GLY A 96 25.39 -29.17 -19.81
CA GLY A 96 24.44 -30.26 -19.59
C GLY A 96 23.02 -29.72 -19.33
N ASP A 97 22.02 -30.60 -19.28
CA ASP A 97 20.61 -30.20 -19.14
C ASP A 97 20.23 -29.65 -17.76
N ILE A 98 21.16 -29.70 -16.78
CA ILE A 98 20.91 -29.38 -15.38
C ILE A 98 21.82 -28.24 -14.95
N VAL A 99 21.23 -27.24 -14.29
CA VAL A 99 21.93 -26.09 -13.70
C VAL A 99 22.17 -26.36 -12.20
N ASP A 100 23.43 -26.50 -11.80
CA ASP A 100 23.78 -26.76 -10.40
C ASP A 100 23.86 -25.46 -9.57
N ILE A 101 23.24 -25.45 -8.39
CA ILE A 101 23.32 -24.36 -7.40
C ILE A 101 23.93 -24.92 -6.10
N PRO A 102 25.25 -24.77 -5.90
CA PRO A 102 25.94 -25.33 -4.75
C PRO A 102 25.69 -24.54 -3.47
N GLY A 103 25.70 -25.24 -2.33
CA GLY A 103 25.73 -24.63 -1.00
C GLY A 103 24.43 -23.94 -0.55
N LYS A 104 23.30 -24.27 -1.18
CA LYS A 104 21.99 -23.68 -0.88
C LYS A 104 20.99 -24.71 -0.37
N ASP A 105 20.07 -24.27 0.49
CA ASP A 105 19.05 -25.14 1.09
C ASP A 105 17.93 -25.42 0.08
N ALA A 106 17.70 -26.70 -0.22
CA ALA A 106 16.69 -27.11 -1.19
C ALA A 106 15.25 -26.82 -0.74
N ASN A 107 14.97 -26.80 0.56
CA ASN A 107 13.63 -26.53 1.07
C ASN A 107 13.28 -25.03 0.93
N LEU A 108 14.22 -24.14 1.30
CA LEU A 108 14.08 -22.69 1.08
C LEU A 108 13.95 -22.38 -0.41
N PHE A 109 14.80 -22.99 -1.25
CA PHE A 109 14.73 -22.84 -2.70
C PHE A 109 13.36 -23.28 -3.26
N GLY A 110 12.86 -24.44 -2.83
CA GLY A 110 11.53 -24.91 -3.23
C GLY A 110 10.40 -23.97 -2.82
N MET A 111 10.50 -23.33 -1.65
CA MET A 111 9.56 -22.31 -1.19
C MET A 111 9.64 -21.03 -2.03
N LEU A 112 10.84 -20.59 -2.41
CA LEU A 112 11.02 -19.44 -3.31
C LEU A 112 10.50 -19.72 -4.72
N LEU A 113 10.63 -20.93 -5.23
CA LEU A 113 10.00 -21.30 -6.50
C LEU A 113 8.47 -21.21 -6.43
N LYS A 114 7.85 -21.53 -5.28
CA LYS A 114 6.40 -21.32 -5.09
C LYS A 114 6.03 -19.83 -5.11
N VAL A 115 6.89 -18.96 -4.55
CA VAL A 115 6.74 -17.49 -4.65
C VAL A 115 6.76 -17.06 -6.11
N LEU A 116 7.78 -17.48 -6.88
CA LEU A 116 7.87 -17.14 -8.30
C LEU A 116 6.70 -17.67 -9.12
N ARG A 117 6.17 -18.84 -8.77
CA ARG A 117 4.97 -19.38 -9.43
C ARG A 117 3.69 -18.62 -9.07
N GLY A 118 3.68 -17.81 -8.01
CA GLY A 118 2.54 -17.01 -7.57
C GLY A 118 1.51 -17.81 -6.76
N TYR A 119 1.95 -18.82 -6.01
CA TYR A 119 1.06 -19.58 -5.13
C TYR A 119 0.53 -18.68 -3.99
N LYS A 120 -0.68 -18.96 -3.50
CA LYS A 120 -1.20 -18.32 -2.29
C LYS A 120 -0.51 -18.91 -1.06
N ASN A 121 0.00 -18.06 -0.18
CA ASN A 121 0.76 -18.42 1.04
C ASN A 121 1.90 -19.44 0.77
N PRO A 122 2.86 -19.12 -0.10
CA PRO A 122 3.88 -20.06 -0.55
C PRO A 122 4.91 -20.43 0.54
N VAL A 123 5.05 -19.59 1.56
CA VAL A 123 6.04 -19.72 2.65
C VAL A 123 5.30 -19.70 4.00
N PRO A 124 5.42 -20.75 4.84
CA PRO A 124 4.93 -20.72 6.21
C PRO A 124 5.63 -19.64 7.04
N GLU A 125 4.94 -19.11 8.05
CA GLU A 125 5.43 -18.04 8.95
C GLU A 125 6.85 -18.33 9.48
N VAL A 126 7.09 -19.57 9.92
CA VAL A 126 8.33 -20.03 10.55
C VAL A 126 9.54 -19.93 9.61
N TYR A 127 9.32 -19.96 8.29
CA TYR A 127 10.39 -19.91 7.29
C TYR A 127 10.50 -18.54 6.61
N ARG A 128 9.72 -17.54 7.02
CA ARG A 128 9.63 -16.26 6.29
C ARG A 128 10.95 -15.49 6.27
N GLU A 129 11.61 -15.34 7.41
CA GLU A 129 12.89 -14.62 7.53
C GLU A 129 14.03 -15.33 6.77
N ALA A 130 14.08 -16.66 6.87
CA ALA A 130 15.05 -17.47 6.15
C ALA A 130 14.83 -17.39 4.63
N CYS A 131 13.57 -17.46 4.17
CA CYS A 131 13.25 -17.29 2.76
C CYS A 131 13.47 -15.85 2.27
N GLU A 132 13.28 -14.82 3.10
CA GLU A 132 13.58 -13.43 2.72
C GLU A 132 15.07 -13.25 2.46
N THR A 133 15.92 -13.76 3.37
CA THR A 133 17.38 -13.74 3.21
C THR A 133 17.81 -14.48 1.95
N GLU A 134 17.19 -15.62 1.67
CA GLU A 134 17.48 -16.41 0.47
C GLU A 134 16.95 -15.72 -0.81
N ALA A 135 15.80 -15.03 -0.74
CA ALA A 135 15.26 -14.24 -1.85
C ALA A 135 16.18 -13.07 -2.22
N LEU A 136 16.78 -12.41 -1.22
CA LEU A 136 17.77 -11.36 -1.44
C LEU A 136 19.00 -11.90 -2.17
N PHE A 137 19.49 -13.07 -1.77
CA PHE A 137 20.62 -13.72 -2.46
C PHE A 137 20.32 -13.97 -3.94
N TYR A 138 19.13 -14.49 -4.25
CA TYR A 138 18.75 -14.76 -5.64
C TYR A 138 18.30 -13.52 -6.43
N GLY A 139 18.29 -12.33 -5.82
CA GLY A 139 17.80 -11.10 -6.46
C GLY A 139 16.29 -11.11 -6.73
N LEU A 140 15.53 -11.87 -5.94
CA LEU A 140 14.07 -12.03 -6.06
C LEU A 140 13.29 -11.00 -5.26
N THR A 141 13.90 -9.85 -4.91
CA THR A 141 13.31 -8.83 -4.04
C THR A 141 11.97 -8.33 -4.56
N ARG A 142 11.81 -8.24 -5.89
CA ARG A 142 10.57 -7.80 -6.52
C ARG A 142 9.46 -8.85 -6.38
N SER A 143 9.68 -10.10 -6.77
CA SER A 143 8.68 -11.16 -6.55
C SER A 143 8.38 -11.38 -5.08
N TRP A 144 9.39 -11.27 -4.21
CA TRP A 144 9.22 -11.34 -2.76
C TRP A 144 8.32 -10.21 -2.26
N GLY A 145 8.61 -8.95 -2.61
CA GLY A 145 7.83 -7.79 -2.19
C GLY A 145 6.40 -7.76 -2.75
N LEU A 146 6.15 -8.35 -3.92
CA LEU A 146 4.79 -8.54 -4.44
C LEU A 146 3.98 -9.54 -3.61
N GLN A 147 4.63 -10.59 -3.09
CA GLN A 147 3.97 -11.63 -2.32
C GLN A 147 3.90 -11.32 -0.82
N TYR A 148 4.91 -10.62 -0.31
CA TYR A 148 5.11 -10.20 1.07
C TYR A 148 5.54 -8.73 1.08
N PRO A 149 4.63 -7.79 0.79
CA PRO A 149 4.94 -6.36 0.89
C PRO A 149 5.47 -6.08 2.30
N LEU A 150 6.55 -5.30 2.38
CA LEU A 150 7.26 -4.95 3.61
C LEU A 150 6.28 -4.52 4.71
N ALA A 151 5.85 -5.49 5.52
CA ALA A 151 5.35 -5.23 6.85
C ALA A 151 6.61 -4.97 7.67
N SER A 152 6.98 -3.69 7.81
CA SER A 152 8.12 -3.34 8.67
C SER A 152 7.94 -4.03 10.02
N MET A 153 9.00 -4.67 10.52
CA MET A 153 9.02 -5.28 11.85
C MET A 153 8.98 -4.25 12.99
N GLY A 154 8.84 -2.97 12.66
CA GLY A 154 8.55 -1.92 13.61
C GLY A 154 7.11 -1.99 14.14
N PRO A 155 6.80 -1.16 15.15
CA PRO A 155 5.43 -0.98 15.65
C PRO A 155 4.40 -0.62 14.57
N PHE A 156 4.88 -0.14 13.42
CA PHE A 156 4.08 0.31 12.31
C PHE A 156 4.30 -0.57 11.08
N ARG A 157 3.22 -1.00 10.43
CA ARG A 157 3.27 -1.59 9.09
C ARG A 157 2.88 -0.50 8.08
N PRO A 158 3.83 -0.01 7.26
CA PRO A 158 3.53 1.02 6.27
C PRO A 158 2.50 0.50 5.28
N LEU A 159 1.57 1.38 4.90
CA LEU A 159 0.55 1.12 3.89
C LEU A 159 0.99 1.74 2.57
N SER A 160 0.83 1.01 1.47
CA SER A 160 1.17 1.51 0.13
C SER A 160 0.25 2.66 -0.26
N LEU A 161 0.75 3.89 -0.17
CA LEU A 161 0.15 5.10 -0.76
C LEU A 161 0.64 5.24 -2.21
N GLY A 162 0.19 4.34 -3.08
CA GLY A 162 0.58 4.29 -4.50
C GLY A 162 2.00 3.78 -4.77
N ASP A 163 2.46 3.95 -6.02
CA ASP A 163 3.74 3.40 -6.51
C ASP A 163 4.97 4.25 -6.14
N ARG A 164 4.83 5.26 -5.26
CA ARG A 164 5.91 6.16 -4.88
C ARG A 164 6.37 5.89 -3.44
N LEU A 165 7.66 5.56 -3.31
CA LEU A 165 8.31 5.27 -2.02
C LEU A 165 8.57 6.51 -1.15
N PHE A 166 8.49 7.72 -1.73
CA PHE A 166 8.67 8.99 -1.05
C PHE A 166 7.41 9.83 -1.22
N SER A 167 6.47 9.65 -0.30
CA SER A 167 5.31 10.52 -0.16
C SER A 167 5.56 11.40 1.06
N ASP A 168 5.25 12.70 0.96
CA ASP A 168 5.18 13.60 2.11
C ASP A 168 4.15 13.11 3.14
N VAL A 169 3.34 12.11 2.80
CA VAL A 169 2.38 11.44 3.68
C VAL A 169 2.72 9.98 3.84
N VAL A 170 2.93 9.56 5.08
CA VAL A 170 3.07 8.16 5.48
C VAL A 170 1.80 7.74 6.20
N CYS A 171 1.15 6.68 5.73
CA CYS A 171 0.07 6.02 6.46
C CYS A 171 0.55 4.63 6.88
N ALA A 172 0.34 4.27 8.13
CA ALA A 172 0.79 2.99 8.65
C ALA A 172 -0.18 2.44 9.70
N THR A 173 -0.41 1.13 9.66
CA THR A 173 -1.16 0.45 10.73
C THR A 173 -0.26 0.20 11.92
N ALA A 174 -0.78 0.45 13.11
CA ALA A 174 -0.10 0.27 14.38
C ALA A 174 -0.51 -1.02 15.12
N SER A 175 -1.36 -1.84 14.49
CA SER A 175 -1.86 -3.10 15.06
C SER A 175 -2.37 -4.07 13.99
N PRO A 176 -2.62 -5.34 14.36
CA PRO A 176 -3.51 -6.23 13.60
C PRO A 176 -4.94 -5.68 13.48
N TYR A 177 -5.73 -6.32 12.63
CA TYR A 177 -7.18 -6.07 12.53
C TYR A 177 -7.93 -6.84 13.61
N TYR A 178 -8.75 -6.12 14.38
CA TYR A 178 -9.59 -6.65 15.43
C TYR A 178 -11.05 -6.66 14.99
N ALA A 179 -11.72 -7.81 15.15
CA ALA A 179 -13.15 -7.96 14.89
C ALA A 179 -13.98 -8.04 16.18
N THR A 180 -13.34 -8.33 17.32
CA THR A 180 -14.00 -8.58 18.60
C THR A 180 -13.18 -8.03 19.75
N GLY A 181 -13.83 -7.80 20.91
CA GLY A 181 -13.17 -7.33 22.13
C GLY A 181 -13.05 -5.81 22.23
N ILE A 182 -12.28 -5.37 23.23
CA ILE A 182 -11.93 -3.97 23.48
C ILE A 182 -10.41 -3.90 23.41
N HIS A 183 -9.91 -2.99 22.57
CA HIS A 183 -8.49 -2.81 22.32
C HIS A 183 -8.12 -1.35 22.53
N CYS A 184 -6.90 -1.10 22.99
CA CYS A 184 -6.40 0.26 23.16
C CYS A 184 -4.96 0.37 22.69
N ILE A 185 -4.61 1.56 22.21
CA ILE A 185 -3.25 1.94 21.85
C ILE A 185 -2.98 3.36 22.34
N THR A 186 -1.75 3.62 22.77
CA THR A 186 -1.31 4.96 23.16
C THR A 186 -0.19 5.44 22.27
N PHE A 187 -0.41 6.59 21.65
CA PHE A 187 0.55 7.28 20.79
C PHE A 187 1.17 8.45 21.56
N GLN A 188 2.50 8.51 21.61
CA GLN A 188 3.27 9.65 22.10
C GLN A 188 3.75 10.47 20.91
N ILE A 189 3.45 11.77 20.94
CA ILE A 189 3.72 12.68 19.84
C ILE A 189 5.12 13.27 20.00
N GLU A 190 6.06 12.84 19.16
CA GLU A 190 7.46 13.32 19.19
C GLU A 190 7.64 14.54 18.29
N ARG A 191 7.02 14.54 17.10
CA ARG A 191 7.01 15.69 16.18
C ARG A 191 5.65 15.80 15.48
N CYS A 192 5.07 16.99 15.43
CA CYS A 192 3.69 17.17 14.99
C CYS A 192 3.51 18.39 14.09
N GLU A 193 3.61 18.19 12.78
CA GLU A 193 3.24 19.21 11.80
C GLU A 193 1.78 19.04 11.38
N ASN A 194 1.46 17.89 10.80
CA ASN A 194 0.10 17.49 10.49
C ASN A 194 0.01 15.96 10.58
N MET A 195 -0.84 15.46 11.46
CA MET A 195 -1.02 14.03 11.63
C MET A 195 -2.44 13.69 12.06
N ALA A 196 -2.83 12.45 11.85
CA ALA A 196 -4.10 11.90 12.28
C ALA A 196 -3.91 10.52 12.91
N LEU A 197 -4.69 10.22 13.94
CA LEU A 197 -4.64 8.96 14.67
C LEU A 197 -6.04 8.38 14.77
N GLY A 198 -6.19 7.08 14.59
CA GLY A 198 -7.51 6.46 14.70
C GLY A 198 -7.54 5.02 14.24
N VAL A 199 -8.58 4.66 13.49
CA VAL A 199 -8.79 3.30 12.99
C VAL A 199 -9.08 3.26 11.50
N MET A 200 -8.77 2.10 10.91
CA MET A 200 -9.02 1.77 9.51
C MET A 200 -9.72 0.42 9.39
N ALA A 201 -10.75 0.36 8.54
CA ALA A 201 -11.45 -0.87 8.18
C ALA A 201 -10.58 -1.80 7.33
N CYS A 202 -10.76 -3.11 7.49
CA CYS A 202 -10.12 -4.09 6.60
C CYS A 202 -10.61 -3.92 5.16
N GLY A 203 -9.68 -3.93 4.21
CA GLY A 203 -9.99 -3.76 2.78
C GLY A 203 -10.09 -2.31 2.31
N THR A 204 -9.90 -1.32 3.20
CA THR A 204 -9.81 0.09 2.82
C THR A 204 -8.71 0.30 1.78
N ARG A 205 -9.05 1.00 0.70
CA ARG A 205 -8.10 1.44 -0.33
C ARG A 205 -7.75 2.90 -0.06
N LEU A 206 -6.50 3.15 0.30
CA LEU A 206 -6.01 4.51 0.48
C LEU A 206 -5.82 5.18 -0.89
N PRO A 207 -6.48 6.32 -1.14
CA PRO A 207 -6.20 7.17 -2.28
C PRO A 207 -4.92 8.01 -2.02
N GLU A 208 -4.58 8.90 -2.95
CA GLU A 208 -3.42 9.78 -2.84
C GLU A 208 -3.44 10.66 -1.58
N ALA A 209 -2.25 11.07 -1.12
CA ALA A 209 -1.94 11.79 0.11
C ALA A 209 -2.95 12.88 0.54
N GLU A 210 -3.36 13.75 -0.38
CA GLU A 210 -4.25 14.89 -0.08
C GLU A 210 -5.70 14.48 0.18
N SER A 211 -6.08 13.28 -0.25
CA SER A 211 -7.45 12.77 -0.18
C SER A 211 -7.70 11.79 0.97
N VAL A 212 -6.68 11.51 1.81
CA VAL A 212 -6.81 10.60 2.96
C VAL A 212 -7.91 11.05 3.94
N ARG A 213 -8.14 12.36 4.09
CA ARG A 213 -9.26 12.92 4.88
C ARG A 213 -10.64 12.44 4.42
N TYR A 214 -10.78 12.10 3.15
CA TYR A 214 -12.04 11.69 2.52
C TYR A 214 -12.10 10.19 2.25
N CYS A 215 -11.06 9.43 2.59
CA CYS A 215 -10.99 8.01 2.30
C CYS A 215 -12.03 7.20 3.10
N GLU A 216 -12.75 6.33 2.40
CA GLU A 216 -13.75 5.44 2.98
C GLU A 216 -13.11 4.34 3.84
N GLY A 217 -13.76 4.02 4.95
CA GLY A 217 -13.29 3.04 5.93
C GLY A 217 -12.36 3.62 6.99
N LEU A 218 -12.27 4.95 7.13
CA LEU A 218 -11.44 5.61 8.12
C LEU A 218 -12.25 6.36 9.17
N ALA A 219 -11.76 6.32 10.41
CA ALA A 219 -12.14 7.25 11.47
C ALA A 219 -10.85 7.81 12.09
N LEU A 220 -10.60 9.10 11.92
CA LEU A 220 -9.33 9.74 12.24
C LEU A 220 -9.55 11.01 13.05
N TYR A 221 -8.74 11.17 14.09
CA TYR A 221 -8.65 12.39 14.86
C TYR A 221 -7.35 13.13 14.52
N TRP A 222 -7.49 14.33 13.98
CA TRP A 222 -6.41 15.14 13.44
C TRP A 222 -5.77 16.03 14.50
N SER A 223 -4.50 16.35 14.31
CA SER A 223 -3.73 17.22 15.19
C SER A 223 -4.30 18.64 15.31
N ASP A 224 -5.08 19.08 14.31
CA ASP A 224 -5.80 20.36 14.30
C ASP A 224 -7.12 20.32 15.10
N GLY A 225 -7.50 19.16 15.64
CA GLY A 225 -8.69 18.96 16.46
C GLY A 225 -9.96 18.58 15.70
N HIS A 226 -9.84 18.28 14.41
CA HIS A 226 -10.95 17.75 13.63
C HIS A 226 -11.04 16.23 13.77
N LEU A 227 -12.25 15.72 13.86
CA LEU A 227 -12.55 14.31 13.69
C LEU A 227 -13.15 14.12 12.29
N THR A 228 -12.51 13.28 11.47
CA THR A 228 -13.04 12.89 10.16
C THR A 228 -13.42 11.42 10.20
N ARG A 229 -14.62 11.09 9.74
CA ARG A 229 -15.03 9.70 9.53
C ARG A 229 -15.67 9.55 8.16
N ASN A 230 -15.44 8.43 7.51
CA ASN A 230 -16.15 8.07 6.29
C ASN A 230 -16.43 6.57 6.28
N PHE A 231 -17.68 6.20 6.54
CA PHE A 231 -18.20 4.83 6.43
C PHE A 231 -19.44 4.82 5.54
N GLY A 232 -19.29 5.36 4.32
CA GLY A 232 -20.35 5.59 3.35
C GLY A 232 -20.87 7.04 3.35
N VAL A 233 -20.74 7.76 4.47
CA VAL A 233 -20.98 9.21 4.55
C VAL A 233 -19.78 9.88 5.20
N HIS A 234 -19.17 10.83 4.48
CA HIS A 234 -18.09 11.64 5.02
C HIS A 234 -18.66 12.65 6.03
N THR A 235 -18.13 12.63 7.25
CA THR A 235 -18.43 13.60 8.30
C THR A 235 -17.13 14.18 8.81
N THR A 236 -17.10 15.51 8.98
CA THR A 236 -16.04 16.21 9.70
C THR A 236 -16.67 16.96 10.87
N GLU A 237 -16.13 16.77 12.07
CA GLU A 237 -16.58 17.39 13.30
C GLU A 237 -15.42 18.11 13.98
N VAL A 238 -15.65 19.32 14.50
CA VAL A 238 -14.64 20.08 15.24
C VAL A 238 -14.80 19.76 16.73
N THR A 239 -13.82 19.08 17.31
CA THR A 239 -13.88 18.68 18.74
C THR A 239 -13.48 19.80 19.70
N GLY A 240 -12.89 20.89 19.19
CA GLY A 240 -12.36 22.00 19.98
C GLY A 240 -11.06 21.70 20.73
N CYS A 241 -10.61 20.45 20.74
CA CYS A 241 -9.35 20.04 21.35
C CYS A 241 -8.34 19.69 20.25
N SER A 242 -7.12 20.20 20.32
CA SER A 242 -6.01 19.82 19.43
C SER A 242 -4.90 19.15 20.24
N PHE A 243 -3.98 18.46 19.56
CA PHE A 243 -2.80 17.87 20.20
C PHE A 243 -1.51 18.30 19.51
N ARG A 244 -0.44 18.34 20.30
CA ARG A 244 0.90 18.82 19.90
C ARG A 244 1.97 17.89 20.46
N VAL A 245 3.22 18.19 20.13
CA VAL A 245 4.41 17.51 20.64
C VAL A 245 4.38 17.38 22.17
N GLY A 246 4.80 16.24 22.68
CA GLY A 246 4.84 15.90 24.11
C GLY A 246 3.52 15.40 24.69
N LYS A 247 2.42 15.40 23.92
CA LYS A 247 1.13 14.83 24.36
C LYS A 247 1.07 13.33 24.11
N LYS A 248 0.17 12.67 24.86
CA LYS A 248 -0.22 11.28 24.63
C LYS A 248 -1.67 11.23 24.16
N VAL A 249 -1.91 10.54 23.06
CA VAL A 249 -3.24 10.30 22.50
C VAL A 249 -3.53 8.81 22.63
N ARG A 250 -4.54 8.46 23.42
CA ARG A 250 -5.01 7.08 23.55
C ARG A 250 -6.23 6.88 22.65
N VAL A 251 -6.20 5.83 21.83
CA VAL A 251 -7.33 5.42 20.99
C VAL A 251 -7.84 4.09 21.53
N GLU A 252 -9.14 4.03 21.80
CA GLU A 252 -9.84 2.84 22.27
C GLU A 252 -10.82 2.39 21.20
N LEU A 253 -10.69 1.14 20.77
CA LEU A 253 -11.59 0.47 19.84
C LEU A 253 -12.41 -0.55 20.63
N ASN A 254 -13.72 -0.32 20.74
CA ASN A 254 -14.66 -1.26 21.31
C ASN A 254 -15.46 -1.91 20.17
N CYS A 255 -15.05 -3.11 19.75
CA CYS A 255 -15.72 -3.87 18.70
C CYS A 255 -17.12 -4.35 19.14
N ARG A 256 -17.34 -4.52 20.45
CA ARG A 256 -18.64 -4.97 21.00
C ARG A 256 -19.69 -3.86 20.95
N GLU A 257 -19.33 -2.67 21.43
CA GLU A 257 -20.21 -1.49 21.40
C GLU A 257 -20.16 -0.75 20.06
N ARG A 258 -19.30 -1.21 19.14
CA ARG A 258 -19.10 -0.65 17.80
C ARG A 258 -18.79 0.84 17.85
N MET A 259 -17.77 1.18 18.64
CA MET A 259 -17.34 2.56 18.81
C MET A 259 -15.84 2.69 18.95
N VAL A 260 -15.34 3.86 18.56
CA VAL A 260 -13.96 4.29 18.75
C VAL A 260 -13.97 5.55 19.59
N LYS A 261 -13.08 5.63 20.58
CA LYS A 261 -12.94 6.78 21.47
C LYS A 261 -11.51 7.30 21.43
N TRP A 262 -11.36 8.61 21.49
CA TRP A 262 -10.07 9.29 21.61
C TRP A 262 -9.95 9.98 22.96
N PHE A 263 -8.79 9.83 23.59
CA PHE A 263 -8.47 10.46 24.87
C PHE A 263 -7.16 11.24 24.74
N LEU A 264 -7.16 12.47 25.23
CA LEU A 264 -5.95 13.27 25.40
C LEU A 264 -5.54 13.24 26.86
N SER A 265 -4.23 13.04 27.12
CA SER A 265 -3.54 13.06 28.43
C SER A 265 -4.43 13.29 29.68
N HIS A 266 -4.53 12.26 30.54
CA HIS A 266 -5.24 12.24 31.83
C HIS A 266 -6.77 12.41 31.76
N GLU A 267 -7.43 11.40 31.18
CA GLU A 267 -8.85 11.05 31.38
C GLU A 267 -9.92 11.90 30.69
N LYS A 268 -9.58 12.99 30.00
CA LYS A 268 -10.56 13.70 29.16
C LYS A 268 -10.76 12.98 27.84
N TYR A 269 -11.90 12.29 27.76
CA TYR A 269 -12.50 11.84 26.52
C TYR A 269 -12.77 13.06 25.61
N VAL A 270 -12.33 12.99 24.36
CA VAL A 270 -12.43 14.09 23.40
C VAL A 270 -13.55 13.87 22.39
N SER A 271 -13.67 12.66 21.87
CA SER A 271 -14.70 12.34 20.90
C SER A 271 -14.92 10.83 20.75
N VAL A 272 -16.07 10.47 20.19
CA VAL A 272 -16.54 9.11 19.93
C VAL A 272 -17.06 9.05 18.50
N THR A 273 -16.85 7.92 17.86
CA THR A 273 -17.54 7.62 16.61
C THR A 273 -17.98 6.18 16.58
N HIS A 274 -19.19 5.96 16.05
CA HIS A 274 -19.69 4.63 15.76
C HIS A 274 -19.04 4.07 14.48
N ILE A 275 -18.73 2.78 14.52
CA ILE A 275 -18.16 2.03 13.41
C ILE A 275 -19.16 1.02 12.85
N PRO A 276 -19.08 0.68 11.55
CA PRO A 276 -20.00 -0.26 10.93
C PRO A 276 -19.88 -1.68 11.53
N PRO A 277 -20.98 -2.45 11.56
CA PRO A 277 -20.96 -3.85 12.00
C PRO A 277 -20.22 -4.74 11.00
N ASN A 278 -19.80 -5.93 11.46
CA ASN A 278 -19.19 -7.00 10.65
C ASN A 278 -17.89 -6.60 9.92
N THR A 279 -17.23 -5.54 10.38
CA THR A 279 -15.96 -5.06 9.84
C THR A 279 -14.88 -5.15 10.92
N SER A 280 -13.70 -5.65 10.55
CA SER A 280 -12.53 -5.63 11.43
C SER A 280 -11.71 -4.36 11.26
N PHE A 281 -11.15 -3.85 12.34
CA PHE A 281 -10.44 -2.56 12.36
C PHE A 281 -9.02 -2.68 12.92
N ALA A 282 -8.07 -1.98 12.31
CA ALA A 282 -6.72 -1.81 12.82
C ALA A 282 -6.52 -0.36 13.29
N PHE A 283 -5.67 -0.15 14.30
CA PHE A 283 -5.20 1.18 14.64
C PHE A 283 -4.30 1.72 13.54
N VAL A 284 -4.41 3.00 13.22
CA VAL A 284 -3.67 3.64 12.12
C VAL A 284 -3.13 5.00 12.54
N ALA A 285 -1.96 5.34 12.01
CA ALA A 285 -1.37 6.66 12.06
C ALA A 285 -1.15 7.19 10.64
N VAL A 286 -1.65 8.41 10.39
CA VAL A 286 -1.40 9.19 9.18
C VAL A 286 -0.46 10.32 9.57
N MET A 287 0.72 10.35 9.00
CA MET A 287 1.76 11.33 9.29
C MET A 287 2.04 12.10 8.01
N VAL A 288 2.01 13.43 8.08
CA VAL A 288 2.29 14.32 6.96
C VAL A 288 3.53 15.15 7.31
N LYS A 289 4.40 15.36 6.33
CA LYS A 289 5.72 16.00 6.44
C LYS A 289 6.61 15.27 7.45
N SER A 290 7.48 16.00 8.15
CA SER A 290 8.40 15.45 9.16
C SER A 290 7.71 15.15 10.49
N SER A 291 6.49 14.59 10.48
CA SER A 291 5.77 14.21 11.71
C SER A 291 6.25 12.86 12.23
N GLU A 292 6.30 12.71 13.56
CA GLU A 292 6.83 11.53 14.24
C GLU A 292 5.98 11.16 15.46
N VAL A 293 5.70 9.87 15.59
CA VAL A 293 4.92 9.31 16.69
C VAL A 293 5.53 8.00 17.17
N LYS A 294 5.45 7.78 18.48
CA LYS A 294 5.93 6.56 19.14
C LYS A 294 4.77 5.82 19.80
N ILE A 295 4.69 4.51 19.61
CA ILE A 295 3.74 3.69 20.39
C ILE A 295 4.32 3.49 21.79
N VAL A 296 3.52 3.78 22.81
CA VAL A 296 3.87 3.56 24.20
C VAL A 296 3.07 2.36 24.70
N LYS A 297 3.77 1.41 25.34
CA LYS A 297 3.10 0.30 26.03
C LYS A 297 2.22 0.88 27.13
N SER A 298 0.95 0.47 27.12
CA SER A 298 -0.04 0.84 28.13
C SER A 298 0.27 0.11 29.43
#